data_AF-A0A1S4CJH2-F1
#
_entry.id   AF-A0A1S4CJH2-F1
#
_cell.length_a   1.000
_cell.length_b   1.000
_cell.length_c   1.000
_cell.angle_alpha   90.00
_cell.angle_beta   90.00
_cell.angle_gamma   90.00
#
_symmetry.space_group_name_H-M   'P 1'
#
loop_
_entity.id
_entity.type
_entity.pdbx_description
1 polymer ?
#
loop_
_entity_poly.entity_id
_entity_poly.type
_entity_poly.pdbx_seq_one_letter_code
_entity_poly.pdbx_strand_id
1 'polypeptide(L)'
;MKRAVENEGEEFKGVVSLELLKKKMADFAKEREWDQFHTPRNLLLALVGEVGELSEIFQWKGEVPKGLPNWEEKEKQHLGEELSDVLLYLVRLSDICGIDLGKAALRKLELNAIKYPVSLSKGSSKKSTTLLCKSTTTTSTNININNESENGVTDDAA
;
A
#
# COMPACT_ATOMS: atom_id res chain seq x y z
N MET A 1 -47.08 -20.94 -5.86
CA MET A 1 -47.19 -19.84 -4.88
C MET A 1 -45.83 -19.18 -4.79
N LYS A 2 -45.62 -18.05 -5.49
CA LYS A 2 -44.35 -17.30 -5.48
C LYS A 2 -44.28 -16.52 -4.16
N ARG A 3 -43.25 -16.75 -3.34
CA ARG A 3 -42.94 -15.89 -2.20
C ARG A 3 -41.89 -14.90 -2.68
N ALA A 4 -42.30 -13.65 -2.87
CA ALA A 4 -41.40 -12.54 -3.10
C ALA A 4 -40.48 -12.39 -1.89
N VAL A 5 -39.17 -12.35 -2.12
CA VAL A 5 -38.21 -11.85 -1.14
C VAL A 5 -38.09 -10.37 -1.43
N GLU A 6 -38.94 -9.58 -0.78
CA GLU A 6 -38.75 -8.15 -0.64
C GLU A 6 -37.71 -7.96 0.47
N ASN A 7 -36.44 -7.85 0.09
CA ASN A 7 -35.45 -7.16 0.91
C ASN A 7 -35.13 -5.87 0.19
N GLU A 8 -35.98 -4.87 0.41
CA GLU A 8 -35.71 -3.49 0.05
C GLU A 8 -34.45 -3.05 0.81
N GLY A 9 -33.47 -2.52 0.06
CA GLY A 9 -32.19 -2.10 0.61
C GLY A 9 -32.36 -0.98 1.62
N GLU A 10 -32.15 -1.28 2.90
CA GLU A 10 -31.93 -0.25 3.92
C GLU A 10 -30.66 0.53 3.56
N GLU A 11 -30.85 1.78 3.12
CA GLU A 11 -29.77 2.73 2.93
C GLU A 11 -29.03 2.95 4.26
N PHE A 12 -27.78 2.51 4.33
CA PHE A 12 -26.96 2.64 5.54
C PHE A 12 -26.64 4.13 5.80
N LYS A 13 -27.32 4.75 6.78
CA LYS A 13 -27.16 6.18 7.13
C LYS A 13 -25.94 6.51 8.01
N GLY A 14 -24.95 5.61 8.10
CA GLY A 14 -23.79 5.75 8.98
C GLY A 14 -22.46 5.95 8.24
N VAL A 15 -21.42 6.35 8.96
CA VAL A 15 -20.04 6.35 8.44
C VAL A 15 -19.58 4.90 8.26
N VAL A 16 -19.11 4.56 7.06
CA VAL A 16 -18.50 3.25 6.79
C VAL A 16 -17.07 3.24 7.34
N SER A 17 -16.79 2.34 8.28
CA SER A 17 -15.47 2.18 8.91
C SER A 17 -14.95 0.75 8.74
N LEU A 18 -13.63 0.54 8.89
CA LEU A 18 -13.05 -0.81 8.86
C LEU A 18 -13.63 -1.72 9.94
N GLU A 19 -13.95 -1.18 11.12
CA GLU A 19 -14.61 -1.92 12.20
C GLU A 19 -16.04 -2.33 11.83
N LEU A 20 -16.79 -1.45 11.16
CA LEU A 20 -18.12 -1.78 10.65
C LEU A 20 -18.03 -2.91 9.62
N LEU A 21 -17.13 -2.80 8.65
CA LEU A 21 -16.95 -3.81 7.60
C LEU A 21 -16.53 -5.15 8.21
N LYS A 22 -15.54 -5.14 9.11
CA LYS A 22 -15.12 -6.32 9.88
C LYS A 22 -16.30 -7.00 10.56
N LYS A 23 -17.13 -6.22 11.28
CA LYS A 23 -18.32 -6.76 11.95
C LYS A 23 -19.32 -7.36 10.96
N LYS A 24 -19.67 -6.62 9.90
CA LYS A 24 -20.62 -7.08 8.87
C LYS A 24 -20.14 -8.37 8.20
N MET A 25 -18.85 -8.50 7.92
CA MET A 25 -18.26 -9.72 7.35
C MET A 25 -18.27 -10.89 8.33
N ALA A 26 -17.94 -10.64 9.60
CA ALA A 26 -17.99 -11.68 10.63
C ALA A 26 -19.43 -12.20 10.82
N ASP A 27 -20.41 -11.31 10.87
CA ASP A 27 -21.82 -11.66 10.98
C ASP A 27 -22.27 -12.46 9.73
N PHE A 28 -21.94 -11.99 8.53
CA PHE A 28 -22.27 -12.66 7.27
C PHE A 28 -21.69 -14.08 7.17
N ALA A 29 -20.43 -14.25 7.59
CA ALA A 29 -19.75 -15.54 7.59
C ALA A 29 -20.35 -16.50 8.63
N LYS A 30 -20.65 -16.00 9.83
CA LYS A 30 -21.23 -16.78 10.92
C LYS A 30 -22.63 -17.29 10.56
N GLU A 31 -23.48 -16.45 9.97
CA GLU A 31 -24.82 -16.82 9.50
C GLU A 31 -24.81 -17.98 8.50
N ARG A 32 -23.71 -18.16 7.77
CA ARG A 32 -23.54 -19.20 6.74
C ARG A 32 -22.65 -20.35 7.21
N GLU A 33 -22.19 -20.32 8.46
CA GLU A 33 -21.22 -21.26 9.02
C GLU A 33 -19.92 -21.33 8.21
N TRP A 34 -19.52 -20.24 7.57
CA TRP A 34 -18.34 -20.18 6.69
C TRP A 34 -17.02 -19.97 7.43
N ASP A 35 -17.07 -19.69 8.73
CA ASP A 35 -15.87 -19.50 9.55
C ASP A 35 -14.91 -20.70 9.51
N GLN A 36 -15.43 -21.91 9.29
CA GLN A 36 -14.62 -23.12 9.08
C GLN A 36 -13.72 -23.06 7.85
N PHE A 37 -14.09 -22.29 6.82
CA PHE A 37 -13.33 -22.13 5.57
C PHE A 37 -12.41 -20.91 5.60
N HIS A 38 -12.65 -19.96 6.51
CA HIS A 38 -11.93 -18.70 6.67
C HIS A 38 -10.60 -18.86 7.44
N THR A 39 -9.75 -19.79 6.99
CA THR A 39 -8.37 -19.86 7.46
C THR A 39 -7.53 -18.72 6.84
N PRO A 40 -6.45 -18.25 7.50
CA PRO A 40 -5.60 -17.18 6.94
C PRO A 40 -5.10 -17.45 5.51
N ARG A 41 -4.71 -18.70 5.22
CA ARG A 41 -4.24 -19.09 3.89
C ARG A 41 -5.37 -19.00 2.86
N ASN A 42 -6.55 -19.50 3.17
CA ASN A 42 -7.66 -19.50 2.22
C ASN A 42 -8.12 -18.07 1.91
N LEU A 43 -8.21 -17.22 2.92
CA LEU A 43 -8.54 -15.80 2.75
C LEU A 43 -7.49 -15.05 1.93
N LEU A 44 -6.20 -15.35 2.14
CA LEU A 44 -5.15 -14.79 1.30
C LEU A 44 -5.28 -15.23 -0.16
N LEU A 45 -5.59 -16.49 -0.41
CA LEU A 45 -5.77 -17.00 -1.78
C LEU A 45 -7.00 -16.41 -2.46
N ALA A 46 -8.11 -16.24 -1.72
CA ALA A 46 -9.28 -15.54 -2.23
C ALA A 46 -8.95 -14.07 -2.57
N LEU A 47 -8.27 -13.35 -1.67
CA LEU A 47 -7.78 -11.99 -1.93
C LEU A 47 -6.95 -11.90 -3.21
N VAL A 48 -6.07 -12.88 -3.48
CA VAL A 48 -5.28 -12.91 -4.72
C VAL A 48 -6.17 -13.12 -5.94
N GLY A 49 -7.23 -13.93 -5.82
CA GLY A 49 -8.25 -14.09 -6.86
C GLY A 49 -8.90 -12.76 -7.22
N GLU A 50 -9.42 -12.02 -6.23
CA GLU A 50 -10.07 -10.72 -6.46
C GLU A 50 -9.11 -9.67 -7.03
N VAL A 51 -7.83 -9.70 -6.64
CA VAL A 51 -6.80 -8.85 -7.27
C VAL A 51 -6.60 -9.23 -8.74
N GLY A 52 -6.75 -10.51 -9.09
CA GLY A 52 -6.77 -10.99 -10.46
C GLY A 52 -7.95 -10.44 -11.24
N GLU A 53 -9.17 -10.57 -10.73
CA GLU A 53 -10.40 -10.04 -11.34
C GLU A 53 -10.33 -8.52 -11.52
N LEU A 54 -9.88 -7.79 -10.50
CA LEU A 54 -9.57 -6.37 -10.60
C LEU A 54 -8.55 -6.06 -11.72
N SER A 55 -7.53 -6.91 -11.89
CA SER A 55 -6.52 -6.73 -12.94
C SER A 55 -7.09 -6.99 -14.34
N GLU A 56 -8.03 -7.92 -14.49
CA GLU A 56 -8.68 -8.23 -15.77
C GLU A 56 -9.45 -7.05 -16.34
N ILE A 57 -9.98 -6.16 -15.49
CA ILE A 57 -10.64 -4.91 -15.91
C ILE A 57 -9.67 -4.01 -16.70
N PHE A 58 -8.40 -3.99 -16.31
CA PHE A 58 -7.38 -3.11 -16.90
C PHE A 58 -6.51 -3.78 -17.96
N GLN A 59 -6.49 -5.12 -18.05
CA GLN A 59 -5.49 -5.87 -18.82
C GLN A 59 -5.35 -5.45 -20.31
N TRP A 60 -6.45 -5.01 -20.93
CA TRP A 60 -6.49 -4.57 -22.33
C TRP A 60 -6.73 -3.07 -22.51
N LYS A 61 -6.78 -2.31 -21.41
CA LYS A 61 -6.87 -0.86 -21.44
C LYS A 61 -5.44 -0.33 -21.68
N GLY A 62 -5.28 0.62 -22.60
CA GLY A 62 -4.02 1.37 -22.75
C GLY A 62 -3.78 2.29 -21.55
N GLU A 63 -3.24 3.50 -21.77
CA GLU A 63 -3.18 4.47 -20.69
C GLU A 63 -4.59 4.85 -20.20
N VAL A 64 -4.86 4.65 -18.91
CA VAL A 64 -6.14 4.99 -18.27
C VAL A 64 -6.01 6.33 -17.55
N PRO A 65 -6.70 7.39 -18.01
CA PRO A 65 -6.64 8.70 -17.38
C PRO A 65 -7.36 8.70 -16.02
N LYS A 66 -6.88 9.57 -15.11
CA LYS A 66 -7.50 9.77 -13.80
C LYS A 66 -8.96 10.17 -13.94
N GLY A 67 -9.81 9.66 -13.06
CA GLY A 67 -11.24 9.96 -13.05
C GLY A 67 -12.07 9.20 -14.09
N LEU A 68 -11.45 8.34 -14.91
CA LEU A 68 -12.13 7.43 -15.83
C LEU A 68 -13.18 8.11 -16.73
N PRO A 69 -12.87 9.25 -17.38
CA PRO A 69 -13.84 10.05 -18.16
C PRO A 69 -14.49 9.29 -19.31
N ASN A 70 -13.82 8.28 -19.87
CA ASN A 70 -14.27 7.50 -21.02
C ASN A 70 -14.86 6.14 -20.64
N TRP A 71 -15.11 5.90 -19.34
CA TRP A 71 -15.67 4.64 -18.86
C TRP A 71 -17.19 4.78 -18.71
N GLU A 72 -17.91 3.76 -19.15
CA GLU A 72 -19.34 3.66 -18.91
C GLU A 72 -19.62 3.43 -17.42
N GLU A 73 -20.80 3.83 -16.95
CA GLU A 73 -21.17 3.66 -15.53
C GLU A 73 -21.14 2.19 -15.10
N LYS A 74 -21.51 1.26 -15.99
CA LYS A 74 -21.40 -0.18 -15.72
C LYS A 74 -19.95 -0.64 -15.50
N GLU A 75 -18.98 -0.04 -16.20
CA GLU A 75 -17.56 -0.37 -16.03
C GLU A 75 -17.03 0.18 -14.71
N LYS A 76 -17.46 1.40 -14.32
CA LYS A 76 -17.12 1.99 -13.03
C LYS A 76 -17.75 1.23 -11.86
N GLN A 77 -18.98 0.75 -12.04
CA GLN A 77 -19.65 -0.09 -11.06
C GLN A 77 -18.88 -1.40 -10.87
N HIS A 78 -18.58 -2.11 -11.96
CA HIS A 78 -17.81 -3.35 -11.90
C HIS A 78 -16.43 -3.13 -11.27
N LEU A 79 -15.72 -2.05 -11.63
CA LEU A 79 -14.48 -1.66 -10.94
C LEU A 79 -14.68 -1.45 -9.44
N GLY A 80 -15.80 -0.82 -9.04
CA GLY A 80 -16.16 -0.62 -7.64
C GLY A 80 -16.44 -1.93 -6.89
N GLU A 81 -17.05 -2.91 -7.55
CA GLU A 81 -17.29 -4.26 -7.04
C GLU A 81 -15.95 -4.97 -6.76
N GLU A 82 -15.06 -5.06 -7.74
CA GLU A 82 -13.75 -5.74 -7.57
C GLU A 82 -12.85 -5.04 -6.54
N LEU A 83 -12.85 -3.70 -6.50
CA LEU A 83 -12.14 -2.94 -5.45
C LEU A 83 -12.72 -3.24 -4.06
N SER A 84 -14.03 -3.44 -3.97
CA SER A 84 -14.71 -3.77 -2.72
C SER A 84 -14.37 -5.20 -2.28
N ASP A 85 -14.33 -6.16 -3.19
CA ASP A 85 -13.99 -7.55 -2.86
C ASP A 85 -12.55 -7.67 -2.33
N VAL A 86 -11.59 -7.00 -2.97
CA VAL A 86 -10.21 -6.88 -2.46
C VAL A 86 -10.19 -6.29 -1.04
N LEU A 87 -10.94 -5.20 -0.80
CA LEU A 87 -11.02 -4.57 0.52
C LEU A 87 -11.62 -5.51 1.56
N LEU A 88 -12.73 -6.17 1.23
CA LEU A 88 -13.46 -7.04 2.14
C LEU A 88 -12.61 -8.24 2.54
N TYR A 89 -11.98 -8.95 1.60
CA TYR A 89 -11.09 -10.06 1.96
C TYR A 89 -9.88 -9.59 2.78
N LEU A 90 -9.31 -8.42 2.50
CA LEU A 90 -8.22 -7.87 3.31
C LEU A 90 -8.67 -7.57 4.75
N VAL A 91 -9.87 -6.99 4.92
CA VAL A 91 -10.47 -6.74 6.24
C VAL A 91 -10.70 -8.06 6.97
N ARG A 92 -11.31 -9.05 6.33
CA ARG A 92 -11.56 -10.36 6.96
C ARG A 92 -10.28 -11.10 7.31
N LEU A 93 -9.28 -11.06 6.44
CA LEU A 93 -7.96 -11.62 6.70
C LEU A 93 -7.31 -10.96 7.93
N SER A 94 -7.40 -9.63 8.03
CA SER A 94 -6.86 -8.91 9.19
C SER A 94 -7.57 -9.29 10.50
N ASP A 95 -8.89 -9.46 10.45
CA ASP A 95 -9.70 -9.90 11.59
C ASP A 95 -9.31 -11.30 12.07
N ILE A 96 -9.25 -12.28 11.17
CA ILE A 96 -8.85 -13.66 11.49
C ILE A 96 -7.40 -13.73 12.01
N CYS A 97 -6.52 -12.84 11.54
CA CYS A 97 -5.15 -12.74 12.04
C CYS A 97 -5.01 -11.92 13.34
N GLY A 98 -6.08 -11.32 13.86
CA GLY A 98 -6.04 -10.47 15.06
C GLY A 98 -5.27 -9.15 14.87
N ILE A 99 -5.24 -8.63 13.64
CA ILE A 99 -4.53 -7.40 13.28
C ILE A 99 -5.53 -6.24 13.20
N ASP A 100 -5.27 -5.17 13.95
CA ASP A 100 -5.96 -3.89 13.77
C ASP A 100 -5.45 -3.20 12.49
N LEU A 101 -6.16 -3.44 11.39
CA LEU A 101 -5.77 -2.96 10.07
C LEU A 101 -5.69 -1.43 9.99
N GLY A 102 -6.59 -0.73 10.68
CA GLY A 102 -6.60 0.74 10.73
C GLY A 102 -5.34 1.29 11.38
N LYS A 103 -4.98 0.79 12.57
CA LYS A 103 -3.73 1.19 13.25
C LYS A 103 -2.50 0.79 12.45
N ALA A 104 -2.49 -0.40 11.85
CA ALA A 104 -1.39 -0.86 11.02
C ALA A 104 -1.16 0.05 9.80
N ALA A 105 -2.24 0.48 9.14
CA ALA A 105 -2.18 1.39 8.00
C ALA A 105 -1.66 2.78 8.39
N LEU A 106 -2.14 3.35 9.51
CA LEU A 106 -1.67 4.64 10.02
C LEU A 106 -0.18 4.61 10.35
N ARG A 107 0.28 3.61 11.11
CA ARG A 107 1.71 3.41 11.39
C ARG A 107 2.51 3.26 10.10
N LYS A 108 1.98 2.57 9.09
CA LYS A 108 2.66 2.39 7.81
C LYS A 108 2.81 3.70 7.03
N LEU A 109 1.83 4.60 7.10
CA LEU A 109 1.90 5.94 6.51
C LEU A 109 3.00 6.78 7.16
N GLU A 110 3.10 6.77 8.49
CA GLU A 110 4.17 7.46 9.22
C GLU A 110 5.57 6.96 8.80
N LEU A 111 5.74 5.65 8.71
CA LEU A 111 6.99 5.05 8.24
C LEU A 111 7.29 5.40 6.77
N ASN A 112 6.27 5.52 5.93
CA ASN A 112 6.44 5.95 4.54
C ASN A 112 6.84 7.43 4.45
N ALA A 113 6.31 8.30 5.31
CA ALA A 113 6.69 9.71 5.35
C ALA A 113 8.17 9.90 5.74
N ILE A 114 8.67 9.08 6.67
CA ILE A 114 10.10 9.04 7.03
C ILE A 114 10.93 8.54 5.84
N LYS A 115 10.45 7.51 5.13
CA LYS A 115 11.15 6.93 3.97
C LYS A 115 11.18 7.86 2.75
N TYR A 116 10.21 8.76 2.61
CA TYR A 116 10.06 9.69 1.49
C TYR A 116 9.80 11.11 1.99
N PRO A 117 10.82 11.79 2.55
CA PRO A 117 10.64 13.13 3.09
C PRO A 117 10.35 14.14 1.99
N VAL A 118 9.49 15.12 2.26
CA VAL A 118 9.03 16.11 1.28
C VAL A 118 10.18 16.84 0.58
N SER A 119 11.23 17.21 1.33
CA SER A 119 12.41 17.91 0.80
C SER A 119 13.15 17.14 -0.30
N LEU A 120 13.04 15.81 -0.31
CA LEU A 120 13.75 14.92 -1.24
C LEU A 120 12.82 14.25 -2.27
N SER A 121 11.52 14.19 -1.99
CA SER A 121 10.55 13.42 -2.77
C SER A 121 9.44 14.27 -3.41
N LYS A 122 9.47 15.60 -3.28
CA LYS A 122 8.51 16.49 -3.96
C LYS A 122 8.68 16.40 -5.48
N GLY A 123 7.64 15.91 -6.17
CA GLY A 123 7.64 15.77 -7.63
C GLY A 123 8.46 14.58 -8.18
N SER A 124 8.96 13.68 -7.31
CA SER A 124 9.77 12.54 -7.73
C SER A 124 9.46 11.29 -6.89
N SER A 125 9.10 10.18 -7.55
CA SER A 125 8.87 8.88 -6.91
C SER A 125 10.15 8.04 -6.73
N LYS A 126 11.32 8.61 -7.04
CA LYS A 126 12.60 7.90 -6.90
C LYS A 126 12.85 7.57 -5.42
N LYS A 127 13.35 6.35 -5.16
CA LYS A 127 13.68 5.90 -3.80
C LYS A 127 14.68 6.87 -3.16
N SER A 128 14.37 7.34 -1.94
CA SER A 128 15.18 8.31 -1.19
C SER A 128 16.62 7.82 -0.93
N THR A 129 16.86 6.51 -0.93
CA THR A 129 18.20 5.91 -0.76
C THR A 129 19.23 6.42 -1.78
N THR A 130 18.81 6.92 -2.95
CA THR A 130 19.70 7.50 -3.96
C THR A 130 20.09 8.96 -3.69
N LEU A 131 19.41 9.66 -2.76
CA LEU A 131 19.58 11.10 -2.53
C LEU A 131 20.56 11.43 -1.39
N LEU A 132 20.90 10.47 -0.52
CA LEU A 132 21.90 10.66 0.53
C LEU A 132 23.36 10.67 0.00
N CYS A 133 23.58 10.27 -1.27
CA CYS A 133 24.92 10.12 -1.86
C CYS A 133 25.42 11.37 -2.62
N LYS A 134 24.63 12.46 -2.72
CA LYS A 134 24.99 13.62 -3.56
C LYS A 134 25.31 14.92 -2.81
N SER A 135 25.25 14.94 -1.47
CA SER A 135 25.43 16.18 -0.69
C SER A 135 26.79 16.31 0.00
N THR A 136 27.75 15.41 -0.22
CA THR A 136 29.11 15.53 0.34
C THR A 136 30.13 15.76 -0.77
N THR A 137 30.12 16.93 -1.41
CA THR A 137 31.31 17.43 -2.12
C THR A 137 31.31 18.95 -2.11
N THR A 138 32.46 19.50 -1.70
CA THR A 138 32.89 20.90 -1.78
C THR A 138 32.65 21.74 -0.52
N THR A 139 33.60 21.66 0.43
CA THR A 139 34.41 22.82 0.88
C THR A 139 35.57 22.25 1.70
N SER A 140 36.65 21.84 1.04
CA SER A 140 37.95 21.70 1.71
C SER A 140 38.68 23.03 1.53
N THR A 141 38.65 23.84 2.58
CA THR A 141 39.43 25.07 2.67
C THR A 141 40.91 24.74 2.68
N ASN A 142 41.62 25.24 1.67
CA ASN A 142 43.07 25.32 1.65
C ASN A 142 43.56 26.18 2.82
N ILE A 143 44.32 25.59 3.75
CA ILE A 143 45.28 26.33 4.58
C ILE A 143 46.61 25.60 4.46
N ASN A 144 47.49 26.22 3.69
CA ASN A 144 48.89 25.89 3.54
C ASN A 144 49.68 26.73 4.55
N ILE A 145 50.37 26.09 5.52
CA ILE A 145 51.42 26.74 6.30
C ILE A 145 52.59 25.76 6.39
N ASN A 146 53.66 26.16 5.69
CA ASN A 146 55.00 25.60 5.75
C ASN A 146 55.57 25.65 7.18
N ASN A 147 56.36 24.65 7.55
CA ASN A 147 57.64 24.89 8.20
C ASN A 147 58.59 23.71 7.97
N GLU A 148 59.71 24.05 7.35
CA GLU A 148 61.01 23.39 7.35
C GLU A 148 61.38 23.02 8.81
N SER A 149 62.16 21.98 9.11
CA SER A 149 63.46 21.66 8.52
C SER A 149 63.94 20.26 8.93
N GLU A 150 64.63 19.63 7.96
CA GLU A 150 65.92 18.94 8.08
C GLU A 150 66.09 17.52 8.65
N ASN A 151 66.75 16.73 7.78
CA ASN A 151 67.78 15.71 8.00
C ASN A 151 67.38 14.23 8.12
N GLY A 152 67.44 13.54 6.97
CA GLY A 152 68.64 12.74 6.66
C GLY A 152 68.49 11.23 6.45
N VAL A 153 69.12 10.74 5.37
CA VAL A 153 69.77 9.40 5.20
C VAL A 153 68.81 8.24 4.84
N THR A 154 68.57 7.96 3.55
CA THR A 154 69.23 7.01 2.59
C THR A 154 68.97 5.51 2.78
N ASP A 155 68.59 4.91 1.65
CA ASP A 155 68.90 3.57 1.12
C ASP A 155 67.98 2.34 1.34
N ASP A 156 67.79 1.67 0.19
CA ASP A 156 67.61 0.24 -0.12
C ASP A 156 66.22 -0.45 -0.12
N ALA A 157 65.71 -0.60 -1.35
CA ALA A 157 65.50 -1.85 -2.11
C ALA A 157 64.89 -3.10 -1.42
N ALA A 158 63.70 -3.50 -1.89
CA ALA A 158 63.40 -4.76 -2.59
C ALA A 158 61.94 -4.81 -3.03
#